data_AF-A0A0Q5UKH6-F1
#
_entry.id   AF-A0A0Q5UKH6-F1
#
_cell.length_a   1.000
_cell.length_b   1.000
_cell.length_c   1.000
_cell.angle_alpha   90.00
_cell.angle_beta   90.00
_cell.angle_gamma   90.00
#
_symmetry.space_group_name_H-M   'P 1'
#
loop_
_entity.id
_entity.type
_entity.pdbx_description
1 polymer ?
#
loop_
_entity_poly.entity_id
_entity_poly.type
_entity_poly.pdbx_seq_one_letter_code
_entity_poly.pdbx_strand_id
1 'polypeptide(L)'
;MMPSSLPALAIRIVRIVRIVATAAAYALPAFTGTAADDPWRPYRIEIGRQCPAKHLEWLSPADLRDVLETYEASAAPGTLAAMSVAEAGRCATTMAGATCGNLAEIDAVRSARELPAFAKSVCAAFVECHGQSDCIAAEPPTTAPKH
;
A
#
# COMPACT_ATOMS: atom_id res chain seq x y z
N MET A 1 69.10 -46.82 -34.45
CA MET A 1 69.40 -46.59 -33.02
C MET A 1 68.07 -46.35 -32.30
N MET A 2 67.91 -46.90 -31.09
CA MET A 2 66.86 -46.57 -30.10
C MET A 2 67.10 -45.16 -29.50
N PRO A 3 66.16 -44.48 -28.79
CA PRO A 3 65.09 -44.97 -27.88
C PRO A 3 63.66 -44.67 -28.36
N SER A 4 62.56 -45.33 -27.94
CA SER A 4 62.07 -45.91 -26.66
C SER A 4 61.04 -45.04 -25.93
N SER A 5 59.79 -45.50 -26.00
CA SER A 5 58.67 -45.43 -25.05
C SER A 5 58.67 -44.42 -23.89
N LEU A 6 57.57 -43.68 -23.75
CA LEU A 6 57.05 -43.21 -22.44
C LEU A 6 55.56 -43.55 -22.27
N PRO A 7 55.08 -43.86 -21.04
CA PRO A 7 53.80 -44.53 -20.84
C PRO A 7 52.69 -43.64 -20.25
N ALA A 8 51.47 -44.19 -20.32
CA ALA A 8 50.34 -44.03 -19.40
C ALA A 8 50.35 -42.85 -18.38
N LEU A 9 49.64 -41.77 -18.72
CA LEU A 9 49.01 -40.90 -17.71
C LEU A 9 47.63 -40.34 -18.12
N ALA A 10 46.90 -41.09 -18.94
CA ALA A 10 45.50 -40.81 -19.29
C ALA A 10 44.49 -41.07 -18.13
N ILE A 11 44.98 -41.09 -16.88
CA ILE A 11 44.20 -41.44 -15.68
C ILE A 11 44.51 -40.43 -14.55
N ARG A 12 44.06 -39.18 -14.70
CA ARG A 12 43.93 -38.22 -13.57
C ARG A 12 43.08 -36.97 -13.82
N ILE A 13 42.75 -36.62 -15.06
CA ILE A 13 42.03 -35.35 -15.38
C ILE A 13 40.49 -35.47 -15.19
N VAL A 14 39.93 -36.69 -15.26
CA VAL A 14 38.46 -36.91 -15.20
C VAL A 14 37.87 -36.76 -13.78
N ARG A 15 38.68 -36.61 -12.72
CA ARG A 15 38.21 -36.51 -11.33
C ARG A 15 38.05 -35.09 -10.77
N ILE A 16 38.52 -34.05 -11.46
CA ILE A 16 38.44 -32.66 -10.96
C ILE A 16 37.18 -31.94 -11.50
N VAL A 17 36.61 -32.40 -12.62
CA VAL A 17 35.39 -31.81 -13.22
C VAL A 17 34.11 -32.50 -12.70
N ARG A 18 33.95 -32.59 -11.37
CA ARG A 18 32.70 -33.09 -10.75
C ARG A 18 32.33 -32.47 -9.39
N ILE A 19 32.99 -31.37 -8.98
CA ILE A 19 32.72 -30.69 -7.70
C ILE A 19 32.64 -29.16 -7.86
N VAL A 20 31.95 -28.68 -8.90
CA VAL A 20 31.44 -27.28 -8.99
C VAL A 20 30.08 -27.27 -9.70
N ALA A 21 29.06 -27.85 -9.06
CA ALA A 21 27.68 -27.84 -9.56
C ALA A 21 26.65 -27.82 -8.42
N THR A 22 27.02 -27.20 -7.30
CA THR A 22 26.19 -27.12 -6.08
C THR A 22 25.96 -25.67 -5.69
N ALA A 23 24.68 -25.30 -5.53
CA ALA A 23 24.20 -24.06 -4.93
C ALA A 23 24.57 -22.74 -5.63
N ALA A 24 24.01 -22.53 -6.83
CA ALA A 24 23.67 -21.19 -7.33
C ALA A 24 22.16 -21.08 -7.62
N ALA A 25 21.34 -21.82 -6.86
CA ALA A 25 19.92 -21.53 -6.72
C ALA A 25 19.78 -20.28 -5.84
N TYR A 26 20.07 -19.12 -6.42
CA TYR A 26 19.62 -17.85 -5.86
C TYR A 26 18.10 -17.86 -5.90
N ALA A 27 17.51 -18.28 -4.78
CA ALA A 27 16.12 -18.00 -4.48
C ALA A 27 15.99 -16.49 -4.32
N LEU A 28 15.87 -15.79 -5.46
CA LEU A 28 15.26 -14.48 -5.49
C LEU A 28 13.92 -14.63 -4.78
N PRO A 29 13.67 -13.91 -3.66
CA PRO A 29 12.34 -13.88 -3.10
C PRO A 29 11.46 -13.28 -4.19
N ALA A 30 10.64 -14.13 -4.82
CA ALA A 30 9.61 -13.65 -5.72
C ALA A 30 8.71 -12.75 -4.89
N PHE A 31 8.69 -11.45 -5.21
CA PHE A 31 7.74 -10.52 -4.63
C PHE A 31 6.35 -10.87 -5.15
N THR A 32 5.76 -11.92 -4.58
CA THR A 32 4.38 -12.35 -4.82
C THR A 32 3.41 -11.45 -4.05
N GLY A 33 3.57 -10.13 -4.20
CA GLY A 33 2.53 -9.16 -3.84
C GLY A 33 1.42 -9.31 -4.86
N THR A 34 0.41 -10.12 -4.53
CA THR A 34 -0.75 -10.29 -5.38
C THR A 34 -1.68 -9.08 -5.21
N ALA A 35 -2.59 -8.84 -6.15
CA ALA A 35 -3.63 -7.82 -5.98
C ALA A 35 -4.58 -8.10 -4.79
N ALA A 36 -4.45 -9.26 -4.12
CA ALA A 36 -5.15 -9.53 -2.87
C ALA A 36 -4.49 -8.87 -1.64
N ASP A 37 -3.18 -8.57 -1.72
CA ASP A 37 -2.35 -8.03 -0.64
C ASP A 37 -2.38 -6.49 -0.56
N ASP A 38 -3.13 -5.85 -1.44
CA ASP A 38 -3.33 -4.40 -1.49
C ASP A 38 -4.17 -3.90 -0.30
N PRO A 39 -3.59 -3.17 0.69
CA PRO A 39 -4.30 -2.76 1.90
C PRO A 39 -5.35 -1.68 1.64
N TRP A 40 -5.22 -0.93 0.53
CA TRP A 40 -6.18 0.11 0.13
C TRP A 40 -7.43 -0.46 -0.53
N ARG A 41 -7.41 -1.72 -0.97
CA ARG A 41 -8.49 -2.35 -1.75
C ARG A 41 -9.89 -2.22 -1.11
N PRO A 42 -10.10 -2.42 0.21
CA PRO A 42 -11.43 -2.23 0.83
C PRO A 42 -11.96 -0.81 0.68
N TYR A 43 -11.08 0.19 0.87
CA TYR A 43 -11.42 1.61 0.73
C TYR A 43 -11.75 1.96 -0.72
N ARG A 44 -10.90 1.58 -1.69
CA ARG A 44 -11.15 1.89 -3.11
C ARG A 44 -12.39 1.19 -3.67
N ILE A 45 -12.73 -0.01 -3.18
CA ILE A 45 -14.01 -0.67 -3.50
C ILE A 45 -15.19 0.16 -2.98
N GLU A 46 -15.13 0.63 -1.74
CA GLU A 46 -16.25 1.36 -1.13
C GLU A 46 -16.43 2.77 -1.74
N ILE A 47 -15.33 3.46 -2.06
CA ILE A 47 -15.33 4.71 -2.84
C ILE A 47 -15.94 4.49 -4.23
N GLY A 48 -15.43 3.50 -4.98
CA GLY A 48 -15.97 3.16 -6.31
C GLY A 48 -17.43 2.71 -6.28
N ARG A 49 -17.91 2.19 -5.15
CA ARG A 49 -19.33 1.84 -4.95
C ARG A 49 -20.21 3.06 -4.70
N GLN A 50 -19.71 4.08 -3.99
CA GLN A 50 -20.52 5.25 -3.59
C GLN A 50 -20.44 6.42 -4.56
N CYS A 51 -19.28 6.67 -5.17
CA CYS A 51 -19.08 7.76 -6.13
C CYS A 51 -18.22 7.34 -7.34
N PRO A 52 -18.66 6.33 -8.13
CA PRO A 52 -17.89 5.75 -9.24
C PRO A 52 -17.42 6.74 -10.30
N ALA A 53 -18.19 7.80 -10.56
CA ALA A 53 -17.87 8.80 -11.58
C ALA A 53 -16.83 9.83 -11.12
N LYS A 54 -16.42 9.83 -9.84
CA LYS A 54 -15.55 10.85 -9.26
C LYS A 54 -14.07 10.48 -9.25
N HIS A 55 -13.70 9.23 -9.53
CA HIS A 55 -12.30 8.75 -9.54
C HIS A 55 -11.49 9.04 -8.26
N LEU A 56 -12.12 9.07 -7.09
CA LEU A 56 -11.46 9.41 -5.81
C LEU A 56 -10.45 8.34 -5.32
N GLU A 57 -10.31 7.22 -6.04
CA GLU A 57 -9.14 6.34 -5.96
C GLU A 57 -7.80 7.04 -6.32
N TRP A 58 -7.84 8.24 -6.89
CA TRP A 58 -6.68 9.05 -7.27
C TRP A 58 -6.35 10.19 -6.30
N LEU A 59 -7.08 10.33 -5.18
CA LEU A 59 -6.77 11.31 -4.14
C LEU A 59 -5.32 11.22 -3.66
N SER A 60 -4.68 12.37 -3.40
CA SER A 60 -3.36 12.36 -2.78
C SER A 60 -3.46 11.87 -1.33
N PRO A 61 -2.36 11.33 -0.76
CA PRO A 61 -2.33 11.01 0.67
C PRO A 61 -2.58 12.22 1.58
N ALA A 62 -2.30 13.45 1.13
CA ALA A 62 -2.57 14.66 1.90
C ALA A 62 -4.07 15.00 1.89
N ASP A 63 -4.70 15.06 0.72
CA ASP A 63 -6.15 15.31 0.58
C ASP A 63 -6.99 14.31 1.39
N LEU A 64 -6.55 13.04 1.40
CA LEU A 64 -7.21 11.99 2.18
C LEU A 64 -6.97 12.12 3.69
N ARG A 65 -5.82 12.67 4.11
CA ARG A 65 -5.54 12.96 5.52
C ARG A 65 -6.46 14.07 6.03
N ASP A 66 -6.64 15.15 5.28
CA ASP A 66 -7.51 16.27 5.65
C ASP A 66 -8.98 15.82 5.85
N VAL A 67 -9.45 14.85 5.05
CA VAL A 67 -10.79 14.25 5.24
C VAL A 67 -10.84 13.27 6.41
N LEU A 68 -9.76 12.56 6.73
CA LEU A 68 -9.67 11.74 7.94
C LEU A 68 -9.75 12.60 9.20
N GLU A 69 -8.99 13.70 9.27
CA GLU A 69 -9.04 14.68 10.37
C GLU A 69 -10.43 15.31 10.52
N THR A 70 -11.09 15.59 9.40
CA THR A 70 -12.48 16.07 9.41
C THR A 70 -13.46 14.97 9.88
N TYR A 71 -13.20 13.70 9.54
CA TYR A 71 -14.02 12.56 9.96
C TYR A 71 -13.87 12.29 11.46
N GLU A 72 -12.64 12.32 11.99
CA GLU A 72 -12.30 12.15 13.41
C GLU A 72 -13.18 13.01 14.32
N ALA A 73 -13.41 14.28 13.95
CA ALA A 73 -14.25 15.22 14.70
C ALA A 73 -15.74 14.80 14.81
N SER A 74 -16.19 13.86 13.97
CA SER A 74 -17.56 13.31 13.95
C SER A 74 -17.64 11.82 14.31
N ALA A 75 -16.50 11.14 14.43
CA ALA A 75 -16.42 9.71 14.70
C ALA A 75 -16.93 9.36 16.10
N ALA A 76 -17.41 8.13 16.28
CA ALA A 76 -17.74 7.64 17.62
C ALA A 76 -16.47 7.62 18.50
N PRO A 77 -16.53 7.96 19.80
CA PRO A 77 -15.33 8.05 20.65
C PRO A 77 -14.47 6.78 20.68
N GLY A 78 -15.09 5.60 20.55
CA GLY A 78 -14.37 4.33 20.44
C GLY A 78 -13.63 4.16 19.11
N THR A 79 -14.19 4.65 18.00
CA THR A 79 -13.55 4.62 16.68
C THR A 79 -12.41 5.62 16.60
N LEU A 80 -12.60 6.84 17.12
CA LEU A 80 -11.54 7.85 17.26
C LEU A 80 -10.35 7.32 18.06
N ALA A 81 -10.61 6.69 19.22
CA ALA A 81 -9.55 6.06 20.01
C ALA A 81 -8.86 4.91 19.26
N ALA A 82 -9.60 4.10 18.49
CA ALA A 82 -9.04 3.03 17.68
C ALA A 82 -8.17 3.54 16.51
N MET A 83 -8.55 4.65 15.86
CA MET A 83 -7.78 5.34 14.82
C MET A 83 -6.41 5.79 15.37
N SER A 84 -6.42 6.55 16.47
CA SER A 84 -5.19 7.03 17.12
C SER A 84 -4.27 5.90 17.58
N VAL A 85 -4.82 4.82 18.17
CA VAL A 85 -4.02 3.64 18.56
C VAL A 85 -3.47 2.90 17.35
N ALA A 86 -4.22 2.81 16.25
CA ALA A 86 -3.77 2.16 15.02
C ALA A 86 -2.63 2.93 14.36
N GLU A 87 -2.74 4.26 14.22
CA GLU A 87 -1.66 5.10 13.70
C GLU A 87 -0.41 4.96 14.57
N ALA A 88 -0.53 5.20 15.88
CA ALA A 88 0.59 5.13 16.80
C ALA A 88 1.28 3.75 16.75
N GLY A 89 0.51 2.66 16.68
CA GLY A 89 1.05 1.30 16.58
C GLY A 89 1.72 0.99 15.23
N ARG A 90 1.14 1.43 14.11
CA ARG A 90 1.63 1.11 12.75
C ARG A 90 2.81 1.99 12.34
N CYS A 91 2.85 3.24 12.78
CA CYS A 91 3.76 4.26 12.26
C CYS A 91 4.91 4.62 13.23
N ALA A 92 4.93 4.11 14.48
CA ALA A 92 5.94 4.38 15.50
C ALA A 92 7.42 4.30 15.05
N THR A 93 7.74 3.43 14.08
CA THR A 93 9.11 3.17 13.62
C THR A 93 9.38 3.66 12.19
N THR A 94 8.44 4.37 11.56
CA THR A 94 8.46 4.61 10.11
C THR A 94 8.08 6.05 9.75
N MET A 95 8.98 6.76 9.05
CA MET A 95 8.68 8.06 8.44
C MET A 95 8.03 7.90 7.04
N ALA A 96 6.80 7.38 6.99
CA ALA A 96 6.06 7.19 5.73
C ALA A 96 5.03 8.29 5.42
N GLY A 97 4.97 9.34 6.25
CA GLY A 97 4.02 10.45 6.11
C GLY A 97 2.56 9.99 6.18
N ALA A 98 1.66 10.81 5.61
CA ALA A 98 0.21 10.58 5.63
C ALA A 98 -0.20 9.17 5.17
N THR A 99 0.50 8.57 4.21
CA THR A 99 0.22 7.21 3.70
C THR A 99 0.16 6.15 4.80
N CYS A 100 0.97 6.25 5.86
CA CYS A 100 0.95 5.29 6.97
C CYS A 100 -0.25 5.50 7.91
N GLY A 101 -0.48 6.75 8.33
CA GLY A 101 -1.61 7.12 9.18
C GLY A 101 -2.94 6.78 8.50
N ASN A 102 -3.12 7.24 7.26
CA ASN A 102 -4.33 6.98 6.48
C ASN A 102 -4.64 5.48 6.37
N LEU A 103 -3.64 4.63 6.11
CA LEU A 103 -3.85 3.18 6.08
C LEU A 103 -4.25 2.62 7.45
N ALA A 104 -3.58 3.06 8.52
CA ALA A 104 -3.87 2.60 9.88
C ALA A 104 -5.29 2.94 10.32
N GLU A 105 -5.72 4.16 10.03
CA GLU A 105 -7.04 4.67 10.41
C GLU A 105 -8.16 4.10 9.54
N ILE A 106 -7.94 3.93 8.25
CA ILE A 106 -8.90 3.25 7.36
C ILE A 106 -9.12 1.79 7.82
N ASP A 107 -8.07 1.10 8.27
CA ASP A 107 -8.20 -0.23 8.87
C ASP A 107 -8.99 -0.19 10.21
N ALA A 108 -8.82 0.85 11.03
CA ALA A 108 -9.59 1.05 12.26
C ALA A 108 -11.07 1.36 11.99
N VAL A 109 -11.36 2.34 11.14
CA VAL A 109 -12.71 2.71 10.66
C VAL A 109 -13.43 1.52 10.01
N ARG A 110 -12.71 0.72 9.21
CA ARG A 110 -13.23 -0.54 8.66
C ARG A 110 -13.55 -1.56 9.74
N SER A 111 -12.70 -1.70 10.76
CA SER A 111 -12.92 -2.62 11.88
C SER A 111 -14.12 -2.20 12.74
N ALA A 112 -14.36 -0.89 12.88
CA ALA A 112 -15.56 -0.32 13.49
C ALA A 112 -16.84 -0.45 12.62
N ARG A 113 -16.74 -0.94 11.38
CA ARG A 113 -17.80 -0.98 10.35
C ARG A 113 -18.27 0.39 9.87
N GLU A 114 -17.47 1.42 10.10
CA GLU A 114 -17.73 2.81 9.72
C GLU A 114 -17.22 3.18 8.32
N LEU A 115 -16.53 2.26 7.61
CA LEU A 115 -16.00 2.50 6.26
C LEU A 115 -17.03 3.08 5.26
N PRO A 116 -18.32 2.68 5.25
CA PRO A 116 -19.32 3.33 4.41
C PRO A 116 -19.64 4.78 4.80
N ALA A 117 -19.53 5.15 6.09
CA ALA A 117 -19.74 6.51 6.56
C ALA A 117 -18.55 7.41 6.19
N PHE A 118 -17.32 6.91 6.38
CA PHE A 118 -16.10 7.59 5.95
C PHE A 118 -16.01 7.75 4.42
N ALA A 119 -16.32 6.70 3.64
CA ALA A 119 -16.36 6.83 2.18
C ALA A 119 -17.39 7.87 1.72
N LYS A 120 -18.50 8.03 2.46
CA LYS A 120 -19.49 9.08 2.20
C LYS A 120 -18.94 10.49 2.50
N SER A 121 -18.13 10.70 3.54
CA SER A 121 -17.50 12.01 3.78
C SER A 121 -16.47 12.33 2.70
N VAL A 122 -15.67 11.35 2.25
CA VAL A 122 -14.76 11.52 1.10
C VAL A 122 -15.54 11.85 -0.19
N CYS A 123 -16.61 11.12 -0.51
CA CYS A 123 -17.46 11.41 -1.67
C CYS A 123 -18.16 12.79 -1.60
N ALA A 124 -18.29 13.39 -0.41
CA ALA A 124 -18.84 14.73 -0.20
C ALA A 124 -17.78 15.83 -0.24
N ALA A 125 -16.54 15.53 0.15
CA ALA A 125 -15.42 16.49 0.21
C ALA A 125 -14.82 16.84 -1.16
N PHE A 126 -15.05 16.04 -2.20
CA PHE A 126 -14.49 16.25 -3.54
C PHE A 126 -15.57 16.22 -4.64
N VAL A 127 -15.38 17.00 -5.70
CA VAL A 127 -16.20 17.00 -6.91
C VAL A 127 -15.84 15.80 -7.77
N GLU A 128 -14.58 15.69 -8.20
CA GLU A 128 -14.00 14.59 -8.99
C GLU A 128 -12.46 14.70 -9.01
N CYS A 129 -11.80 13.67 -9.54
CA CYS A 129 -10.38 13.67 -9.90
C CYS A 129 -10.19 13.44 -11.41
N HIS A 130 -9.28 14.19 -12.02
CA HIS A 130 -8.90 14.02 -13.44
C HIS A 130 -7.61 13.23 -13.61
N GLY A 131 -6.83 13.06 -12.54
CA GLY A 131 -5.61 12.26 -12.50
C GLY A 131 -5.11 12.02 -11.08
N GLN A 132 -3.97 11.35 -10.97
CA GLN A 132 -3.30 11.09 -9.68
C GLN A 132 -2.94 12.40 -8.98
N SER A 133 -3.51 12.62 -7.79
CA SER A 133 -3.39 13.86 -7.00
C SER A 133 -3.88 15.13 -7.72
N ASP A 134 -4.74 14.98 -8.74
CA ASP A 134 -5.40 16.07 -9.45
C ASP A 134 -6.91 15.96 -9.21
N CYS A 135 -7.35 16.48 -8.06
CA CYS A 135 -8.68 16.35 -7.51
C CYS A 135 -9.25 17.71 -7.09
N ILE A 136 -10.51 17.94 -7.42
CA ILE A 136 -11.20 19.20 -7.14
C ILE A 136 -11.97 19.05 -5.83
N ALA A 137 -11.60 19.79 -4.79
CA ALA A 137 -12.36 19.85 -3.54
C ALA A 137 -13.75 20.46 -3.77
N ALA A 138 -14.75 19.97 -3.06
CA ALA A 138 -16.08 20.57 -3.03
C ALA A 138 -16.06 21.87 -2.21
N GLU A 139 -16.75 22.90 -2.70
CA GLU A 139 -16.91 24.13 -1.91
C GLU A 139 -17.66 23.83 -0.60
N PRO A 140 -17.18 24.33 0.56
CA PRO A 140 -17.92 24.21 1.80
C PRO A 140 -19.27 24.95 1.66
N PRO A 141 -20.36 24.43 2.24
CA PRO A 141 -21.69 25.03 2.10
C PRO A 141 -21.69 26.48 2.59
N THR A 142 -21.94 27.42 1.68
CA THR A 142 -21.96 28.86 1.98
C THR A 142 -23.08 29.18 2.98
N THR A 143 -22.72 29.34 4.25
CA THR A 143 -23.64 29.66 5.36
C THR A 143 -23.72 31.17 5.67
N ALA A 144 -23.28 32.02 4.75
CA ALA A 144 -23.38 33.47 4.88
C ALA A 144 -24.74 34.00 4.36
N PRO A 145 -25.65 34.51 5.23
CA PRO A 145 -26.75 35.33 4.75
C PRO A 145 -26.18 36.64 4.18
N LYS A 146 -26.60 36.99 2.97
CA LYS A 146 -26.36 38.34 2.42
C LYS A 146 -27.26 39.31 3.20
N HIS A 147 -26.65 40.17 3.99
CA HIS A 147 -27.29 41.35 4.61
C HIS A 147 -27.28 42.52 3.62
#